data_AF-A0A0S7Z7D8-F1
#
_entry.id   AF-A0A0S7Z7D8-F1
#
_cell.length_a   1.000
_cell.length_b   1.000
_cell.length_c   1.000
_cell.angle_alpha   90.00
_cell.angle_beta   90.00
_cell.angle_gamma   90.00
#
_symmetry.space_group_name_H-M   'P 1'
#
loop_
_entity.id
_entity.type
_entity.pdbx_description
1 polymer ?
#
loop_
_entity_poly.entity_id
_entity_poly.type
_entity_poly.pdbx_seq_one_letter_code
_entity_poly.pdbx_strand_id
1 'polypeptide(L)'
;MSRQQLDDAQTRVEVQSALLEAASFGVSQARAGLDESQDRLSRTIFTAPMSGKVTRLNVEEGETVIIGTMNNPGSLVLTISDLSVIEVVLQVDETEVSEISIGDSASIRIDAFPDRQFAGTVTEIGNSAINPPSQQQGNQQAAIDFEVVLTLAASDAPLRPDLSATADIVIESRADVLAVPIIALTVRDARDLEESEDDEAAAPETPADDEAAGPGATDIEGVFVVSDGTVTFTAVEIGIAGTEHFEVLSGLAAGDSVVAGPYQRIRQLRNGDRIRVEERDTSDDDGEER
;
A
#
# COMPACT_ATOMS: atom_id res chain seq x y z
N MET A 1 -33.73 24.43 83.57
CA MET A 1 -34.10 23.88 82.25
C MET A 1 -34.47 22.43 82.46
N SER A 2 -35.70 22.01 82.16
CA SER A 2 -36.10 20.59 82.32
C SER A 2 -35.55 19.76 81.15
N ARG A 3 -35.28 18.46 81.35
CA ARG A 3 -34.82 17.54 80.29
C ARG A 3 -35.76 17.55 79.07
N GLN A 4 -37.07 17.62 79.33
CA GLN A 4 -38.10 17.70 78.29
C GLN A 4 -37.93 18.90 77.35
N GLN A 5 -37.54 20.08 77.87
CA GLN A 5 -37.31 21.26 77.02
C GLN A 5 -36.10 21.09 76.10
N LEU A 6 -35.09 20.31 76.50
CA LEU A 6 -33.93 20.02 75.67
C LEU A 6 -34.29 19.00 74.59
N ASP A 7 -35.03 17.94 74.93
CA ASP A 7 -35.47 16.92 73.98
C ASP A 7 -36.40 17.52 72.90
N ASP A 8 -37.32 18.42 73.29
CA ASP A 8 -38.20 19.15 72.36
C ASP A 8 -37.39 20.07 71.43
N ALA A 9 -36.37 20.74 71.96
CA ALA A 9 -35.50 21.62 71.17
C ALA A 9 -34.63 20.81 70.19
N GLN A 10 -34.10 19.66 70.62
CA GLN A 10 -33.33 18.74 69.77
C GLN A 10 -34.19 18.18 68.64
N THR A 11 -35.37 17.65 68.95
CA THR A 11 -36.32 17.13 67.96
C THR A 11 -36.71 18.22 66.95
N ARG A 12 -36.89 19.46 67.41
CA ARG A 12 -37.19 20.59 66.51
C ARG A 12 -36.03 20.89 65.57
N VAL A 13 -34.80 20.88 66.06
CA VAL A 13 -33.60 21.06 65.21
C VAL A 13 -33.51 19.95 64.17
N GLU A 14 -33.73 18.69 64.57
CA GLU A 14 -33.68 17.52 63.67
C GLU A 14 -34.73 17.61 62.55
N VAL A 15 -35.96 17.97 62.89
CA VAL A 15 -37.03 18.19 61.89
C VAL A 15 -36.67 19.34 60.95
N GLN A 16 -36.14 20.45 61.46
CA GLN A 16 -35.75 21.59 60.62
C GLN A 16 -34.53 21.27 59.74
N SER A 17 -33.56 20.48 60.22
CA SER A 17 -32.44 20.02 59.40
C SER A 17 -32.90 19.10 58.28
N ALA A 18 -33.82 18.17 58.56
CA ALA A 18 -34.39 17.30 57.53
C ALA A 18 -35.21 18.07 56.49
N LEU A 19 -35.96 19.10 56.91
CA LEU A 19 -36.68 20.00 55.99
C LEU A 19 -35.73 20.84 55.12
N LEU A 20 -34.64 21.35 55.70
CA LEU A 20 -33.60 22.08 54.96
C LEU A 20 -32.90 21.16 53.95
N GLU A 21 -32.59 19.93 54.35
CA GLU A 21 -32.03 18.92 53.46
C GLU A 21 -32.99 18.59 52.31
N ALA A 22 -34.27 18.35 52.59
CA ALA A 22 -35.29 18.12 51.56
C ALA A 22 -35.44 19.31 50.60
N ALA A 23 -35.43 20.55 51.12
CA ALA A 23 -35.46 21.75 50.30
C ALA A 23 -34.19 21.88 49.44
N SER A 24 -33.02 21.49 49.96
CA SER A 24 -31.76 21.49 49.22
C SER A 24 -31.79 20.49 48.05
N PHE A 25 -32.37 19.30 48.24
CA PHE A 25 -32.59 18.33 47.16
C PHE A 25 -33.56 18.86 46.11
N GLY A 26 -34.61 19.57 46.53
CA GLY A 26 -35.53 20.25 45.59
C GLY A 26 -34.82 21.30 44.73
N VAL A 27 -33.93 22.10 45.33
CA VAL A 27 -33.08 23.05 44.59
C VAL A 27 -32.12 22.32 43.65
N SER A 28 -31.51 21.22 44.09
CA SER A 28 -30.60 20.41 43.26
C SER A 28 -31.33 19.82 42.05
N GLN A 29 -32.56 19.32 42.24
CA GLN A 29 -33.38 18.79 41.15
C GLN A 29 -33.76 19.88 40.15
N ALA A 30 -34.15 21.07 40.64
CA ALA A 30 -34.48 22.20 39.77
C ALA A 30 -33.26 22.68 38.97
N ARG A 31 -32.07 22.68 39.58
CA ARG A 31 -30.81 23.00 38.89
C ARG A 31 -30.47 21.97 37.81
N ALA A 32 -30.59 20.68 38.11
CA ALA A 32 -30.36 19.63 37.11
C ALA A 32 -31.29 19.76 35.88
N GLY A 33 -32.57 20.13 36.10
CA GLY A 33 -33.50 20.38 34.99
C GLY A 33 -33.17 21.65 34.17
N LEU A 34 -32.59 22.67 34.81
CA LEU A 34 -32.08 23.85 34.10
C LEU A 34 -30.87 23.46 33.23
N ASP A 35 -29.93 22.71 33.79
CA ASP A 35 -28.72 22.27 33.07
C ASP A 35 -29.10 21.39 31.87
N GLU A 36 -30.05 20.45 32.02
CA GLU A 36 -30.57 19.65 30.91
C GLU A 36 -31.20 20.53 29.81
N SER A 37 -31.97 21.55 30.20
CA SER A 37 -32.60 22.46 29.25
C SER A 37 -31.57 23.33 28.52
N GLN A 38 -30.49 23.74 29.19
CA GLN A 38 -29.38 24.48 28.60
C GLN A 38 -28.55 23.61 27.65
N ASP A 39 -28.30 22.35 27.99
CA ASP A 39 -27.64 21.37 27.12
C ASP A 39 -28.47 21.08 25.86
N ARG A 40 -29.80 20.96 26.01
CA ARG A 40 -30.69 20.84 24.84
C ARG A 40 -30.65 22.08 23.94
N LEU A 41 -30.54 23.27 24.53
CA LEU A 41 -30.44 24.51 23.76
C LEU A 41 -29.10 24.63 23.04
N SER A 42 -27.99 24.28 23.68
CA SER A 42 -26.65 24.34 23.07
C SER A 42 -26.54 23.43 21.85
N ARG A 43 -27.21 22.27 21.87
CA ARG A 43 -27.31 21.33 20.74
C ARG A 43 -28.12 21.84 19.54
N THR A 44 -28.78 23.00 19.64
CA THR A 44 -29.43 23.64 18.49
C THR A 44 -28.44 24.43 17.62
N ILE A 45 -27.26 24.73 18.14
CA ILE A 45 -26.20 25.45 17.44
C ILE A 45 -25.11 24.46 17.05
N PHE A 46 -25.02 24.15 15.76
CA PHE A 46 -23.93 23.34 15.23
C PHE A 46 -22.64 24.15 15.18
N THR A 47 -21.66 23.74 15.98
CA THR A 47 -20.30 24.32 15.97
C THR A 47 -19.36 23.37 15.25
N ALA A 48 -18.41 23.91 14.49
CA ALA A 48 -17.38 23.11 13.84
C ALA A 48 -16.49 22.41 14.89
N PRO A 49 -16.33 21.08 14.86
CA PRO A 49 -15.48 20.36 15.82
C PRO A 49 -13.98 20.55 15.54
N MET A 50 -13.62 20.95 14.32
CA MET A 50 -12.25 21.16 13.87
C MET A 50 -12.18 22.35 12.90
N SER A 51 -10.98 22.90 12.74
CA SER A 51 -10.69 23.84 11.66
C SER A 51 -10.61 23.09 10.34
N GLY A 52 -11.06 23.72 9.25
CA GLY A 52 -11.04 23.12 7.93
C GLY A 52 -11.90 23.90 6.95
N LYS A 53 -12.07 23.36 5.76
CA LYS A 53 -12.94 23.91 4.72
C LYS A 53 -14.20 23.06 4.63
N VAL A 54 -15.35 23.71 4.42
CA VAL A 54 -16.60 23.01 4.11
C VAL A 54 -16.45 22.38 2.72
N THR A 55 -16.36 21.06 2.66
CA THR A 55 -16.20 20.29 1.41
C THR A 55 -17.54 19.87 0.84
N ARG A 56 -18.54 19.69 1.71
CA ARG A 56 -19.90 19.32 1.30
C ARG A 56 -20.93 20.01 2.18
N LEU A 57 -21.96 20.57 1.55
CA LEU A 57 -23.15 21.09 2.21
C LEU A 57 -24.33 20.26 1.70
N ASN A 58 -24.87 19.40 2.55
CA ASN A 58 -25.91 18.44 2.16
C ASN A 58 -27.33 18.97 2.42
N VAL A 59 -27.46 19.96 3.29
CA VAL A 59 -28.74 20.50 3.75
C VAL A 59 -28.71 22.01 3.56
N GLU A 60 -29.78 22.55 3.01
CA GLU A 60 -29.94 23.99 2.79
C GLU A 60 -30.86 24.63 3.84
N GLU A 61 -30.82 25.96 3.92
CA GLU A 61 -31.69 26.70 4.83
C GLU A 61 -33.16 26.47 4.47
N GLY A 62 -33.95 26.07 5.47
CA GLY A 62 -35.37 25.75 5.32
C GLY A 62 -35.68 24.26 5.17
N GLU A 63 -34.67 23.41 5.00
CA GLU A 63 -34.84 21.96 4.99
C GLU A 63 -34.96 21.39 6.42
N THR A 64 -35.63 20.24 6.54
CA THR A 64 -35.79 19.53 7.83
C THR A 64 -34.72 18.46 7.99
N VAL A 65 -34.00 18.52 9.11
CA VAL A 65 -33.00 17.51 9.50
C VAL A 65 -33.56 16.55 10.55
N ILE A 66 -33.17 15.29 10.45
CA ILE A 66 -33.59 14.24 11.40
C ILE A 66 -32.40 13.89 12.30
N ILE A 67 -32.62 13.89 13.61
CA ILE A 67 -31.61 13.50 14.59
C ILE A 67 -31.40 11.98 14.52
N GLY A 68 -30.14 11.54 14.60
CA GLY A 68 -29.81 10.12 14.62
C GLY A 68 -30.51 9.38 15.77
N THR A 69 -31.03 8.20 15.45
CA THR A 69 -31.62 7.25 16.40
C THR A 69 -30.80 5.95 16.37
N MET A 70 -31.08 5.01 17.28
CA MET A 70 -30.36 3.73 17.36
C MET A 70 -30.32 2.96 16.03
N ASN A 71 -31.32 3.14 15.16
CA ASN A 71 -31.43 2.47 13.86
C ASN A 71 -31.19 3.40 12.66
N ASN A 72 -30.89 4.68 12.87
CA ASN A 72 -30.70 5.63 11.79
C ASN A 72 -29.62 6.65 12.16
N PRO A 73 -28.54 6.79 11.39
CA PRO A 73 -27.43 7.69 11.75
C PRO A 73 -27.81 9.19 11.73
N GLY A 74 -29.00 9.55 11.25
CA GLY A 74 -29.49 10.92 11.15
C GLY A 74 -29.07 11.59 9.85
N SER A 75 -29.50 12.84 9.66
CA SER A 75 -29.16 13.65 8.49
C SER A 75 -27.75 14.23 8.61
N LEU A 76 -26.87 13.91 7.67
CA LEU A 76 -25.57 14.59 7.53
C LEU A 76 -25.80 16.00 6.99
N VAL A 77 -25.53 17.02 7.79
CA VAL A 77 -25.78 18.44 7.43
C VAL A 77 -24.69 19.02 6.55
N LEU A 78 -23.43 18.84 6.97
CA LEU A 78 -22.25 19.37 6.30
C LEU A 78 -21.04 18.49 6.59
N THR A 79 -20.03 18.57 5.72
CA THR A 79 -18.73 17.92 5.88
C THR A 79 -17.65 18.98 5.89
N ILE A 80 -16.78 18.94 6.90
CA ILE A 80 -15.60 19.80 7.04
C ILE A 80 -14.38 18.89 6.90
N SER A 81 -13.45 19.28 6.06
CA SER A 81 -12.19 18.56 5.87
C SER A 81 -11.02 19.52 6.08
N ASP A 82 -9.98 19.04 6.75
CA ASP A 82 -8.68 19.70 6.74
C ASP A 82 -8.01 19.37 5.40
N LEU A 83 -7.52 20.39 4.70
CA LEU A 83 -6.86 20.27 3.40
C LEU A 83 -5.38 20.66 3.48
N SER A 84 -4.85 20.83 4.71
CA SER A 84 -3.44 21.17 4.94
C SER A 84 -2.51 19.99 4.66
N VAL A 85 -2.96 18.77 4.94
CA VAL A 85 -2.27 17.51 4.64
C VAL A 85 -3.19 16.70 3.74
N ILE A 86 -2.66 16.29 2.59
CA ILE A 86 -3.38 15.46 1.63
C ILE A 86 -2.80 14.06 1.69
N GLU A 87 -3.68 13.10 1.91
CA GLU A 87 -3.37 11.69 1.95
C GLU A 87 -3.95 11.02 0.70
N VAL A 88 -3.21 10.07 0.15
CA VAL A 88 -3.66 9.21 -0.93
C VAL A 88 -3.78 7.80 -0.38
N VAL A 89 -4.98 7.25 -0.48
CA VAL A 89 -5.31 5.90 -0.06
C VAL A 89 -5.24 5.00 -1.28
N LEU A 90 -4.33 4.04 -1.26
CA LEU A 90 -4.14 3.04 -2.32
C LEU A 90 -4.60 1.66 -1.85
N GLN A 91 -4.96 0.84 -2.83
CA GLN A 91 -5.26 -0.57 -2.65
C GLN A 91 -4.12 -1.36 -3.29
N VAL A 92 -3.42 -2.16 -2.49
CA VAL A 92 -2.24 -2.94 -2.90
C VAL A 92 -2.52 -4.42 -2.68
N ASP A 93 -2.04 -5.28 -3.57
CA ASP A 93 -2.23 -6.73 -3.49
C ASP A 93 -1.48 -7.35 -2.29
N GLU A 94 -1.97 -8.49 -1.80
CA GLU A 94 -1.37 -9.21 -0.66
C GLU A 94 0.09 -9.64 -0.87
N THR A 95 0.51 -9.82 -2.12
CA THR A 95 1.90 -10.20 -2.43
C THR A 95 2.84 -9.00 -2.32
N GLU A 96 2.41 -7.84 -2.81
CA GLU A 96 3.20 -6.61 -2.87
C GLU A 96 3.28 -5.87 -1.53
N VAL A 97 2.22 -5.94 -0.70
CA VAL A 97 2.20 -5.22 0.60
C VAL A 97 3.31 -5.68 1.55
N SER A 98 3.82 -6.90 1.38
CA SER A 98 4.89 -7.45 2.22
C SER A 98 6.26 -6.81 1.97
N GLU A 99 6.45 -6.22 0.80
CA GLU A 99 7.71 -5.58 0.40
C GLU A 99 7.74 -4.09 0.79
N ILE A 100 6.57 -3.45 0.90
CA ILE A 100 6.45 -2.03 1.22
C ILE A 100 6.74 -1.78 2.71
N SER A 101 7.51 -0.74 2.97
CA SER A 101 7.86 -0.28 4.32
C SER A 101 7.39 1.16 4.59
N ILE A 102 7.15 1.46 5.86
CA ILE A 102 6.84 2.82 6.30
C ILE A 102 8.07 3.69 6.06
N GLY A 103 7.91 4.80 5.34
CA GLY A 103 8.99 5.71 4.97
C GLY A 103 9.45 5.60 3.52
N ASP A 104 8.93 4.64 2.76
CA ASP A 104 9.27 4.49 1.34
C ASP A 104 8.85 5.73 0.53
N SER A 105 9.68 6.08 -0.44
CA SER A 105 9.42 7.23 -1.33
C SER A 105 8.47 6.82 -2.44
N ALA A 106 7.49 7.68 -2.75
CA ALA A 106 6.54 7.43 -3.81
C ALA A 106 6.39 8.63 -4.74
N SER A 107 6.21 8.36 -6.03
CA SER A 107 5.77 9.34 -7.02
C SER A 107 4.28 9.17 -7.25
N ILE A 108 3.51 10.24 -7.06
CA ILE A 108 2.05 10.22 -7.13
C ILE A 108 1.62 11.06 -8.34
N ARG A 109 0.83 10.44 -9.21
CA ARG A 109 0.18 11.09 -10.36
C ARG A 109 -1.31 11.19 -10.12
N ILE A 110 -1.84 12.41 -10.22
CA ILE A 110 -3.28 12.68 -10.02
C ILE A 110 -3.92 12.89 -11.38
N ASP A 111 -5.03 12.21 -11.66
CA ASP A 111 -5.69 12.24 -12.98
C ASP A 111 -6.10 13.65 -13.42
N ALA A 112 -6.44 14.51 -12.45
CA ALA A 112 -6.78 15.91 -12.69
C ALA A 112 -5.59 16.78 -13.12
N PHE A 113 -4.35 16.32 -12.90
CA PHE A 113 -3.10 17.03 -13.19
C PHE A 113 -2.08 16.09 -13.86
N PRO A 114 -2.30 15.67 -15.12
CA PRO A 114 -1.45 14.68 -15.78
C PRO A 114 0.00 15.16 -16.00
N ASP A 115 0.20 16.48 -16.13
CA ASP A 115 1.51 17.09 -16.38
C ASP A 115 2.34 17.28 -15.09
N ARG A 116 1.87 16.79 -13.93
CA ARG A 116 2.51 16.99 -12.63
C ARG A 116 2.62 15.68 -11.86
N GLN A 117 3.82 15.43 -11.34
CA GLN A 117 4.05 14.39 -10.35
C GLN A 117 4.22 15.05 -8.97
N PHE A 118 3.69 14.38 -7.95
CA PHE A 118 3.79 14.81 -6.57
C PHE A 118 4.63 13.80 -5.80
N ALA A 119 5.63 14.27 -5.07
CA ALA A 119 6.38 13.40 -4.17
C ALA A 119 5.53 13.10 -2.93
N GLY A 120 5.55 11.85 -2.49
CA GLY A 120 4.90 11.40 -1.27
C GLY A 120 5.75 10.38 -0.51
N THR A 121 5.30 10.06 0.69
CA THR A 121 5.93 9.05 1.54
C THR A 121 4.87 8.15 2.15
N VAL A 122 5.16 6.86 2.24
CA VAL A 122 4.28 5.88 2.90
C VAL A 122 4.24 6.16 4.40
N THR A 123 3.07 6.47 4.93
CA THR A 123 2.87 6.82 6.35
C THR A 123 2.09 5.78 7.12
N GLU A 124 1.20 5.04 6.46
CA GLU A 124 0.42 3.98 7.09
C GLU A 124 0.24 2.80 6.15
N ILE A 125 0.29 1.59 6.72
CA ILE A 125 0.03 0.33 6.03
C ILE A 125 -1.04 -0.39 6.85
N GLY A 126 -2.16 -0.70 6.22
CA GLY A 126 -3.29 -1.36 6.83
C GLY A 126 -2.92 -2.77 7.28
N ASN A 127 -3.22 -3.09 8.54
CA ASN A 127 -2.95 -4.42 9.10
C ASN A 127 -4.04 -5.46 8.77
N SER A 128 -5.02 -5.09 7.96
CA SER A 128 -6.15 -5.94 7.61
C SER A 128 -6.57 -5.66 6.18
N ALA A 129 -6.96 -6.72 5.48
CA ALA A 129 -7.49 -6.60 4.14
C ALA A 129 -8.80 -5.82 4.14
N ILE A 130 -9.00 -5.01 3.10
CA ILE A 130 -10.21 -4.19 2.91
C ILE A 130 -11.44 -5.10 2.75
N ASN A 131 -11.27 -6.21 2.04
CA ASN A 131 -12.29 -7.24 1.83
C ASN A 131 -11.80 -8.58 2.37
N PRO A 132 -11.85 -8.81 3.70
CA PRO A 132 -11.36 -10.06 4.27
C PRO A 132 -12.24 -11.23 3.78
N PRO A 133 -11.66 -12.43 3.62
CA PRO A 133 -12.39 -13.61 3.12
C PRO A 133 -13.58 -13.99 4.02
N SER A 134 -13.60 -13.55 5.27
CA SER A 134 -14.73 -13.73 6.20
C SER A 134 -15.99 -12.94 5.84
N GLN A 135 -15.88 -11.88 5.02
CA GLN A 135 -17.00 -11.05 4.57
C GLN A 135 -17.43 -11.34 3.11
N GLN A 136 -16.76 -12.25 2.42
CA GLN A 136 -17.12 -12.65 1.06
C GLN A 136 -18.34 -13.59 1.07
N GLN A 137 -19.49 -13.12 0.59
CA GLN A 137 -20.67 -13.95 0.35
C GLN A 137 -20.60 -14.57 -1.05
N GLY A 138 -20.29 -15.87 -1.11
CA GLY A 138 -20.30 -16.67 -2.34
C GLY A 138 -18.91 -17.18 -2.72
N ASN A 139 -18.85 -18.29 -3.45
CA ASN A 139 -17.63 -18.97 -3.91
C ASN A 139 -16.88 -18.18 -5.01
N GLN A 140 -16.62 -16.89 -4.79
CA GLN A 140 -15.77 -16.10 -5.68
C GLN A 140 -14.50 -15.79 -4.88
N GLN A 141 -13.37 -16.38 -5.27
CA GLN A 141 -12.05 -15.90 -4.87
C GLN A 141 -11.95 -14.43 -5.28
N ALA A 142 -12.16 -13.50 -4.35
CA ALA A 142 -11.85 -12.10 -4.58
C ALA A 142 -10.38 -11.85 -4.21
N ALA A 143 -9.74 -10.93 -4.94
CA ALA A 143 -8.40 -10.46 -4.62
C ALA A 143 -8.38 -9.88 -3.20
N ILE A 144 -7.30 -10.15 -2.46
CA ILE A 144 -7.11 -9.68 -1.10
C ILE A 144 -6.27 -8.42 -1.19
N ASP A 145 -6.94 -7.27 -1.08
CA ASP A 145 -6.28 -5.96 -1.13
C ASP A 145 -6.08 -5.39 0.27
N PHE A 146 -4.93 -4.75 0.48
CA PHE A 146 -4.55 -4.02 1.67
C PHE A 146 -4.57 -2.51 1.41
N GLU A 147 -4.95 -1.74 2.42
CA GLU A 147 -4.96 -0.29 2.36
C GLU A 147 -3.57 0.27 2.67
N VAL A 148 -3.02 1.11 1.79
CA VAL A 148 -1.75 1.82 2.03
C VAL A 148 -2.00 3.31 1.91
N VAL A 149 -1.57 4.08 2.91
CA VAL A 149 -1.76 5.53 2.95
C VAL A 149 -0.43 6.24 2.72
N LEU A 150 -0.43 7.14 1.74
CA LEU A 150 0.71 7.97 1.41
C LEU A 150 0.38 9.42 1.74
N THR A 151 1.28 10.08 2.45
CA THR A 151 1.19 11.52 2.70
C THR A 151 1.92 12.27 1.59
N LEU A 152 1.23 13.20 0.93
CA LEU A 152 1.86 14.08 -0.06
C LEU A 152 2.77 15.10 0.63
N ALA A 153 3.92 15.36 0.02
CA ALA A 153 4.71 16.54 0.35
C ALA A 153 3.91 17.81 0.05
N ALA A 154 4.18 18.88 0.81
CA ALA A 154 3.49 20.16 0.67
C ALA A 154 3.51 20.61 -0.81
N SER A 155 2.31 20.81 -1.35
CA SER A 155 2.10 21.14 -2.76
C SER A 155 1.26 22.41 -2.86
N ASP A 156 1.67 23.32 -3.74
CA ASP A 156 0.92 24.54 -4.05
C ASP A 156 -0.30 24.28 -4.96
N ALA A 157 -0.53 23.02 -5.37
CA ALA A 157 -1.66 22.66 -6.21
C ALA A 157 -2.97 22.67 -5.40
N PRO A 158 -4.08 23.19 -5.95
CA PRO A 158 -5.38 23.18 -5.31
C PRO A 158 -6.00 21.78 -5.41
N LEU A 159 -5.46 20.83 -4.65
CA LEU A 159 -5.96 19.46 -4.58
C LEU A 159 -7.32 19.45 -3.88
N ARG A 160 -8.23 18.65 -4.42
CA ARG A 160 -9.55 18.41 -3.84
C ARG A 160 -9.60 16.97 -3.33
N PRO A 161 -10.33 16.70 -2.24
CA PRO A 161 -10.63 15.34 -1.84
C PRO A 161 -11.37 14.59 -2.94
N ASP A 162 -11.35 13.26 -2.85
CA ASP A 162 -12.04 12.34 -3.76
C ASP A 162 -11.51 12.36 -5.22
N LEU A 163 -10.30 12.90 -5.46
CA LEU A 163 -9.62 12.77 -6.76
C LEU A 163 -8.95 11.41 -6.90
N SER A 164 -9.04 10.82 -8.09
CA SER A 164 -8.29 9.62 -8.45
C SER A 164 -6.80 9.91 -8.58
N ALA A 165 -5.98 9.00 -8.06
CA ALA A 165 -4.54 9.06 -8.16
C ALA A 165 -3.97 7.66 -8.39
N THR A 166 -2.82 7.62 -9.06
CA THR A 166 -1.95 6.45 -9.20
C THR A 166 -0.64 6.79 -8.52
N ALA A 167 -0.01 5.83 -7.84
CA ALA A 167 1.31 6.06 -7.27
C ALA A 167 2.25 4.90 -7.60
N ASP A 168 3.50 5.27 -7.85
CA ASP A 168 4.61 4.35 -8.00
C ASP A 168 5.46 4.44 -6.71
N ILE A 169 5.53 3.34 -5.96
CA ILE A 169 6.27 3.27 -4.70
C ILE A 169 7.65 2.67 -4.98
N VAL A 170 8.70 3.36 -4.54
CA VAL A 170 10.07 2.89 -4.66
C VAL A 170 10.44 2.15 -3.37
N ILE A 171 10.46 0.82 -3.43
CA ILE A 171 10.73 -0.07 -2.30
C ILE A 171 12.23 -0.11 -1.97
N GLU A 172 13.07 -0.36 -2.98
CA GLU A 172 14.52 -0.41 -2.83
C GLU A 172 15.21 0.28 -4.01
N SER A 173 16.32 0.96 -3.74
CA SER A 173 17.15 1.59 -4.78
C SER A 173 18.62 1.36 -4.45
N ARG A 174 19.39 0.92 -5.46
CA ARG A 174 20.84 0.73 -5.38
C ARG A 174 21.51 1.44 -6.54
N ALA A 175 22.54 2.20 -6.22
CA ALA A 175 23.42 2.85 -7.19
C ALA A 175 24.67 2.01 -7.43
N ASP A 176 25.31 2.21 -8.59
CA ASP A 176 26.59 1.59 -8.97
C ASP A 176 26.57 0.04 -8.97
N VAL A 177 25.49 -0.57 -9.51
CA VAL A 177 25.34 -2.02 -9.63
C VAL A 177 25.47 -2.51 -11.07
N LEU A 178 25.85 -3.77 -11.25
CA LEU A 178 25.75 -4.44 -12.55
C LEU A 178 24.29 -4.77 -12.83
N ALA A 179 23.79 -4.32 -13.96
CA ALA A 179 22.42 -4.52 -14.35
C ALA A 179 22.36 -5.19 -15.73
N VAL A 180 21.46 -6.14 -15.89
CA VAL A 180 21.22 -6.82 -17.16
C VAL A 180 19.77 -6.62 -17.57
N PRO A 181 19.49 -6.29 -18.85
CA PRO A 181 18.11 -6.18 -19.33
C PRO A 181 17.31 -7.45 -19.06
N ILE A 182 16.06 -7.32 -18.64
CA ILE A 182 15.17 -8.46 -18.32
C ILE A 182 15.10 -9.47 -19.49
N ILE A 183 15.15 -8.97 -20.73
CA ILE A 183 15.09 -9.79 -21.94
C ILE A 183 16.33 -10.65 -22.21
N ALA A 184 17.39 -10.55 -21.41
CA ALA A 184 18.61 -11.36 -21.55
C ALA A 184 18.64 -12.55 -20.59
N LEU A 185 17.79 -12.56 -19.55
CA LEU A 185 17.74 -13.64 -18.57
C LEU A 185 17.05 -14.88 -19.15
N THR A 186 17.64 -16.05 -18.93
CA THR A 186 17.04 -17.34 -19.30
C THR A 186 17.16 -18.36 -18.20
N VAL A 187 16.20 -19.28 -18.16
CA VAL A 187 16.18 -20.41 -17.23
C VAL A 187 16.53 -21.67 -18.00
N ARG A 188 17.49 -22.46 -17.49
CA ARG A 188 17.95 -23.72 -18.07
C ARG A 188 17.98 -24.83 -17.04
N ASP A 189 17.61 -26.03 -17.48
CA ASP A 189 17.86 -27.24 -16.71
C ASP A 189 19.37 -27.49 -16.64
N ALA A 190 19.88 -27.78 -15.43
CA ALA A 190 21.30 -28.06 -15.21
C ALA A 190 21.87 -29.16 -16.12
N ARG A 191 21.03 -30.10 -16.57
CA ARG A 191 21.41 -31.23 -17.44
C ARG A 191 21.68 -30.81 -18.90
N ASP A 192 20.99 -29.78 -19.39
CA ASP A 192 21.13 -29.29 -20.77
C ASP A 192 22.46 -28.53 -20.99
N LEU A 193 23.14 -28.16 -19.89
CA LEU A 193 24.39 -27.41 -19.91
C LEU A 193 25.63 -28.33 -20.00
N GLU A 194 25.54 -29.54 -19.44
CA GLU A 194 26.64 -30.52 -19.37
C GLU A 194 26.87 -31.29 -20.68
N GLU A 195 25.88 -31.39 -21.57
CA GLU A 195 26.01 -32.09 -22.87
C GLU A 195 26.92 -31.38 -23.90
N SER A 196 27.57 -30.27 -23.53
CA SER A 196 28.39 -29.46 -24.45
C SER A 196 29.89 -29.47 -24.20
N GLU A 197 30.39 -30.08 -23.11
CA GLU A 197 31.83 -30.08 -22.79
C GLU A 197 32.58 -31.37 -23.15
N ASP A 198 31.91 -32.49 -23.40
CA ASP A 198 32.55 -33.76 -23.77
C ASP A 198 31.80 -34.50 -24.90
N ASP A 199 32.03 -34.12 -26.16
CA ASP A 199 31.76 -35.07 -27.26
C ASP A 199 32.66 -34.85 -28.50
N GLU A 200 33.91 -35.31 -28.36
CA GLU A 200 34.69 -35.79 -29.51
C GLU A 200 35.38 -37.12 -29.17
N ALA A 201 34.62 -38.17 -28.86
CA ALA A 201 35.05 -39.57 -29.11
C ALA A 201 33.92 -40.63 -28.95
N ALA A 202 33.43 -41.09 -30.10
CA ALA A 202 32.97 -42.45 -30.43
C ALA A 202 31.56 -42.95 -29.99
N ALA A 203 30.73 -43.15 -31.02
CA ALA A 203 29.41 -43.83 -31.13
C ALA A 203 29.35 -45.30 -30.61
N PRO A 204 28.19 -46.04 -30.61
CA PRO A 204 26.86 -45.75 -31.16
C PRO A 204 25.62 -46.09 -30.26
N GLU A 205 24.45 -45.76 -30.82
CA GLU A 205 23.07 -45.91 -30.36
C GLU A 205 22.69 -47.20 -29.60
N THR A 206 21.91 -47.05 -28.53
CA THR A 206 20.91 -48.05 -28.10
C THR A 206 19.62 -47.30 -27.68
N PRO A 207 18.43 -47.68 -28.18
CA PRO A 207 17.18 -47.08 -27.71
C PRO A 207 16.76 -47.80 -26.43
N ALA A 208 16.74 -47.09 -25.29
CA ALA A 208 16.22 -47.61 -24.04
C ALA A 208 15.44 -46.52 -23.30
N ASP A 209 14.13 -46.73 -23.25
CA ASP A 209 13.20 -46.39 -22.19
C ASP A 209 12.98 -44.91 -21.83
N ASP A 210 11.97 -44.36 -22.50
CA ASP A 210 10.94 -43.47 -21.95
C ASP A 210 10.33 -44.11 -20.68
N GLU A 211 10.86 -43.81 -19.48
CA GLU A 211 10.14 -43.81 -18.19
C GLU A 211 11.12 -43.60 -17.02
N ALA A 212 11.31 -42.35 -16.60
CA ALA A 212 11.52 -41.94 -15.19
C ALA A 212 11.81 -40.43 -15.08
N ALA A 213 10.83 -39.58 -15.41
CA ALA A 213 10.86 -38.19 -15.00
C ALA A 213 10.52 -38.09 -13.49
N GLY A 214 11.54 -38.19 -12.64
CA GLY A 214 11.45 -37.80 -11.23
C GLY A 214 11.58 -36.28 -11.06
N PRO A 215 10.90 -35.65 -10.08
CA PRO A 215 10.94 -34.21 -9.89
C PRO A 215 12.27 -33.81 -9.24
N GLY A 216 13.10 -33.03 -9.94
CA GLY A 216 14.35 -32.53 -9.36
C GLY A 216 15.43 -32.10 -10.36
N ALA A 217 15.07 -31.60 -11.54
CA ALA A 217 16.01 -30.77 -12.29
C ALA A 217 16.02 -29.39 -11.64
N THR A 218 17.18 -28.93 -11.19
CA THR A 218 17.34 -27.60 -10.61
C THR A 218 17.42 -26.62 -11.77
N ASP A 219 16.37 -25.85 -11.97
CA ASP A 219 16.35 -24.73 -12.90
C ASP A 219 17.45 -23.74 -12.49
N ILE A 220 18.36 -23.43 -13.41
CA ILE A 220 19.44 -22.46 -13.23
C ILE A 220 19.14 -21.23 -14.07
N GLU A 221 19.09 -20.07 -13.40
CA GLU A 221 18.98 -18.78 -14.05
C GLU A 221 20.36 -18.30 -14.53
N GLY A 222 20.42 -17.81 -15.76
CA GLY A 222 21.68 -17.43 -16.38
C GLY A 222 21.50 -16.59 -17.64
N VAL A 223 22.59 -15.97 -18.06
CA VAL A 223 22.66 -15.15 -19.28
C VAL A 223 23.70 -15.72 -20.24
N PHE A 224 23.54 -15.45 -21.52
CA PHE A 224 24.55 -15.81 -22.52
C PHE A 224 25.54 -14.66 -22.67
N VAL A 225 26.81 -14.92 -22.32
CA VAL A 225 27.92 -13.99 -22.50
C VAL A 225 28.57 -14.25 -23.85
N VAL A 226 28.90 -13.19 -24.56
CA VAL A 226 29.53 -13.23 -25.88
C VAL A 226 31.04 -13.11 -25.71
N SER A 227 31.79 -14.10 -26.22
CA SER A 227 33.25 -14.07 -26.28
C SER A 227 33.71 -14.60 -27.64
N ASP A 228 34.51 -13.81 -28.35
CA ASP A 228 35.07 -14.16 -29.68
C ASP A 228 34.02 -14.60 -30.74
N GLY A 229 32.81 -14.03 -30.69
CA GLY A 229 31.71 -14.32 -31.63
C GLY A 229 30.90 -15.59 -31.33
N THR A 230 31.20 -16.22 -30.20
CA THR A 230 30.50 -17.39 -29.65
C THR A 230 29.80 -17.02 -28.35
N VAL A 231 28.70 -17.69 -28.04
CA VAL A 231 27.97 -17.52 -26.78
C VAL A 231 28.25 -18.64 -25.78
N THR A 232 28.37 -18.27 -24.51
CA THR A 232 28.50 -19.21 -23.40
C THR A 232 27.49 -18.86 -22.33
N PHE A 233 26.71 -19.85 -21.90
CA PHE A 233 25.79 -19.70 -20.78
C PHE A 233 26.58 -19.51 -19.49
N THR A 234 26.30 -18.43 -18.79
CA THR A 234 26.89 -18.09 -17.50
C THR A 234 25.76 -17.99 -16.50
N ALA A 235 25.79 -18.83 -15.46
CA ALA A 235 24.84 -18.76 -14.37
C ALA A 235 25.02 -17.44 -13.61
N VAL A 236 23.92 -16.76 -13.30
CA VAL A 236 23.95 -15.49 -12.57
C VAL A 236 23.03 -15.55 -11.37
N GLU A 237 23.44 -14.86 -10.31
CA GLU A 237 22.59 -14.62 -9.15
C GLU A 237 21.98 -13.22 -9.28
N ILE A 238 20.65 -13.16 -9.34
CA ILE A 238 19.92 -11.90 -9.49
C ILE A 238 19.54 -11.31 -8.12
N GLY A 239 19.54 -9.98 -8.06
CA GLY A 239 19.13 -9.19 -6.90
C GLY A 239 17.79 -8.48 -7.15
N ILE A 240 17.77 -7.17 -6.95
CA ILE A 240 16.58 -6.33 -7.17
C ILE A 240 16.09 -6.44 -8.62
N ALA A 241 14.78 -6.64 -8.78
CA ALA A 241 14.09 -6.56 -10.05
C ALA A 241 13.57 -5.14 -10.30
N GLY A 242 14.14 -4.44 -11.29
CA GLY A 242 13.61 -3.18 -11.77
C GLY A 242 12.58 -3.37 -12.88
N THR A 243 12.08 -2.26 -13.45
CA THR A 243 11.10 -2.28 -14.55
C THR A 243 11.68 -2.83 -15.86
N GLU A 244 12.96 -2.58 -16.12
CA GLU A 244 13.61 -2.95 -17.38
C GLU A 244 14.87 -3.82 -17.21
N HIS A 245 15.46 -3.78 -16.03
CA HIS A 245 16.74 -4.41 -15.72
C HIS A 245 16.67 -5.20 -14.40
N PHE A 246 17.42 -6.30 -14.34
CA PHE A 246 17.71 -7.01 -13.09
C PHE A 246 19.10 -6.61 -12.58
N GLU A 247 19.23 -6.42 -11.27
CA GLU A 247 20.53 -6.36 -10.59
C GLU A 247 21.20 -7.74 -10.65
N VAL A 248 22.49 -7.78 -10.96
CA VAL A 248 23.31 -9.00 -10.93
C VAL A 248 24.28 -8.93 -9.75
N LEU A 249 24.11 -9.85 -8.80
CA LEU A 249 24.94 -9.97 -7.61
C LEU A 249 26.24 -10.74 -7.89
N SER A 250 26.14 -11.81 -8.70
CA SER A 250 27.28 -12.64 -9.05
C SER A 250 27.12 -13.29 -10.42
N GLY A 251 28.24 -13.68 -11.04
CA GLY A 251 28.28 -14.39 -12.32
C GLY A 251 28.72 -13.55 -13.52
N LEU A 252 28.73 -12.21 -13.43
CA LEU A 252 29.17 -11.32 -14.51
C LEU A 252 30.18 -10.29 -14.03
N ALA A 253 31.01 -9.81 -14.95
CA ALA A 253 31.93 -8.70 -14.75
C ALA A 253 31.49 -7.46 -15.53
N ALA A 254 31.91 -6.29 -15.04
CA ALA A 254 31.69 -5.02 -15.75
C ALA A 254 32.39 -5.03 -17.12
N GLY A 255 31.61 -4.79 -18.18
CA GLY A 255 32.09 -4.79 -19.56
C GLY A 255 31.79 -6.08 -20.34
N ASP A 256 31.23 -7.10 -19.69
CA ASP A 256 30.78 -8.32 -20.38
C ASP A 256 29.62 -8.01 -21.33
N SER A 257 29.71 -8.52 -22.56
CA SER A 257 28.64 -8.38 -23.56
C SER A 257 27.64 -9.53 -23.43
N VAL A 258 26.39 -9.20 -23.13
CA VAL A 258 25.30 -10.19 -22.96
C VAL A 258 24.37 -10.21 -24.16
N VAL A 259 23.80 -11.38 -24.45
CA VAL A 259 22.81 -11.52 -25.52
C VAL A 259 21.43 -11.10 -25.03
N ALA A 260 20.89 -10.01 -25.59
CA ALA A 260 19.54 -9.53 -25.35
C ALA A 260 18.66 -9.71 -26.60
N GLY A 261 17.43 -10.19 -26.45
CA GLY A 261 16.56 -10.46 -27.59
C GLY A 261 15.29 -11.25 -27.25
N PRO A 262 14.48 -11.62 -28.26
CA PRO A 262 13.25 -12.35 -28.03
C PRO A 262 13.51 -13.67 -27.30
N TYR A 263 12.76 -13.93 -26.23
CA TYR A 263 12.91 -15.10 -25.36
C TYR A 263 13.04 -16.43 -26.13
N GLN A 264 12.26 -16.60 -27.20
CA GLN A 264 12.28 -17.81 -28.03
C GLN A 264 13.63 -18.07 -28.71
N ARG A 265 14.39 -17.02 -29.05
CA ARG A 265 15.70 -17.16 -29.69
C ARG A 265 16.78 -17.50 -28.67
N ILE A 266 16.77 -16.83 -27.52
CA ILE A 266 17.78 -17.07 -26.47
C ILE A 266 17.59 -18.46 -25.85
N ARG A 267 16.35 -18.93 -25.70
CA ARG A 267 16.04 -20.30 -25.26
C ARG A 267 16.49 -21.39 -26.23
N GLN A 268 16.80 -21.06 -27.49
CA GLN A 268 17.31 -22.03 -28.46
C GLN A 268 18.84 -22.01 -28.56
N LEU A 269 19.50 -20.98 -28.04
CA LEU A 269 20.95 -20.86 -28.05
C LEU A 269 21.59 -21.96 -27.20
N ARG A 270 22.70 -22.50 -27.69
CA ARG A 270 23.55 -23.44 -26.97
C ARG A 270 24.94 -22.86 -26.81
N ASN A 271 25.67 -23.38 -25.84
CA ASN A 271 27.09 -23.07 -25.70
C ASN A 271 27.80 -23.38 -27.02
N GLY A 272 28.61 -22.44 -27.52
CA GLY A 272 29.31 -22.61 -28.79
C GLY A 272 28.61 -22.01 -30.01
N ASP A 273 27.35 -21.61 -29.89
CA ASP A 273 26.60 -21.05 -31.03
C ASP A 273 27.22 -19.73 -31.52
N ARG A 274 27.35 -19.61 -32.84
CA ARG A 274 27.83 -18.39 -33.48
C ARG A 274 26.69 -17.41 -33.64
N ILE A 275 26.88 -16.22 -33.09
CA ILE A 275 25.92 -15.13 -33.23
C ILE A 275 26.51 -13.99 -34.06
N ARG A 276 25.62 -13.27 -34.74
CA ARG A 276 25.97 -12.00 -35.35
C ARG A 276 25.53 -10.91 -34.38
N VAL A 277 26.51 -10.17 -33.85
CA VAL A 277 26.25 -9.01 -33.00
C VAL A 277 25.66 -7.91 -33.88
N GLU A 278 24.45 -7.50 -33.56
CA GLU A 278 23.91 -6.21 -33.99
C GLU A 278 24.01 -5.32 -32.75
N GLU A 279 24.97 -4.38 -32.75
CA GLU A 279 25.07 -3.40 -31.68
C GLU A 279 23.78 -2.58 -31.68
N ARG A 280 23.10 -2.58 -30.54
CA ARG A 280 21.96 -1.70 -30.31
C ARG A 280 22.54 -0.37 -29.88
N ASP A 281 22.45 0.64 -30.75
CA ASP A 281 22.81 2.02 -30.39
C ASP A 281 21.96 2.44 -29.18
N THR A 282 22.59 2.62 -28.03
CA THR A 282 21.94 3.02 -26.76
C THR A 282 21.65 4.53 -26.71
N SER A 283 21.68 5.24 -27.84
CA SER A 283 21.54 6.70 -27.91
C SER A 283 20.09 7.21 -27.92
N ASP A 284 19.08 6.32 -27.93
CA ASP A 284 17.67 6.71 -28.05
C ASP A 284 16.93 6.82 -26.69
N ASP A 285 17.58 6.53 -25.56
CA ASP A 285 16.91 6.47 -24.24
C ASP A 285 17.20 7.66 -23.30
N ASP A 286 18.25 8.46 -23.54
CA ASP A 286 18.53 9.70 -22.77
C ASP A 286 17.62 10.89 -23.15
N GLY A 287 16.47 10.62 -23.78
CA GLY A 287 15.64 11.62 -24.49
C GLY A 287 14.40 12.14 -23.79
N GLU A 288 13.97 11.57 -22.66
CA GLU A 288 12.76 12.00 -21.94
C GLU A 288 12.95 12.07 -20.42
N GLU A 289 13.98 12.79 -19.96
CA GLU A 289 13.96 13.41 -18.62
C GLU A 289 13.89 14.94 -18.76
N ARG A 290 12.67 15.48 -18.68
CA ARG A 290 12.40 16.86 -18.25
C ARG A 290 11.06 16.98 -17.55
#